data_AF-A0A6H2FI48-F1
#
_entry.id   AF-A0A6H2FI48-F1
#
_cell.length_a   1.000
_cell.length_b   1.000
_cell.length_c   1.000
_cell.angle_alpha   90.00
_cell.angle_beta   90.00
_cell.angle_gamma   90.00
#
_symmetry.space_group_name_H-M   'P 1'
#
loop_
_entity.id
_entity.type
_entity.pdbx_description
1 polymer ?
#
loop_
_entity_poly.entity_id
_entity_poly.type
_entity_poly.pdbx_seq_one_letter_code
_entity_poly.pdbx_strand_id
1 'polypeptide(L)'
;MYRFLKKLCKIKIIRFIDLYLALILTNKKKELLTFAISLLSKYISEGNICLPLSKLHLDINIINKKNKKFIENIKKINKINNWKEILFSYKDLVSDGQKNTPIILINNCLYLHKIWEEENIIFKNFFYNNFYCQKPEKIIKILKFLYKKQDFIQKGAICSALTHRISIITGSPGTGKTSMISKLIFAFIKFFDKHLKINVVATTGKAAIRLTQSINIYFKNISNEVFNKIQKKSIPTKATTIHNLLKINLYSRNIKFKKLNIDLLIIDESSMIDFNLMSIILNILPQKTQLILLGDEYQLPSIEYGNLFKDLCYFKKFSFTRKYLLWLNSIVKYSYKNKNIKNFFFRNFITVLKHNFRYDLNSGIHQLAINIKNGNIRNIEKIFLSKKYNDIEYFNILNINHYKKMISSFIKGYTKYFFYLKNNNIHDENILYKFSNYQVICAIKYGLFGTKNINFIIEQELLNNKIIKMNLKNNSWYIGKPIIITKNDHLLNVFNGDIGITFFDIKDKKFKIKFFSFNNKQNIVLIDNLPSYEIAYAITVHKSQGSEFKNVALVLPDKFYSILTRELIYTAITRTQKKITIYSNKNIFYQSIKSKIQRFSNLKNKINNYN
;
A
#
# COMPACT_ATOMS: atom_id res chain seq x y z
N MET A 1 -15.49 3.91 37.25
CA MET A 1 -15.24 3.83 35.79
C MET A 1 -15.46 2.46 35.11
N TYR A 2 -15.10 1.31 35.71
CA TYR A 2 -15.11 0.01 35.00
C TYR A 2 -16.44 -0.39 34.33
N ARG A 3 -17.59 -0.24 35.03
CA ARG A 3 -18.93 -0.51 34.46
C ARG A 3 -19.23 0.35 33.24
N PHE A 4 -18.73 1.59 33.22
CA PHE A 4 -18.87 2.52 32.09
C PHE A 4 -18.08 2.04 30.87
N LEU A 5 -16.82 1.64 31.05
CA LEU A 5 -16.00 1.09 29.96
C LEU A 5 -16.59 -0.21 29.38
N LYS A 6 -17.10 -1.13 30.22
CA LYS A 6 -17.82 -2.33 29.75
C LYS A 6 -19.01 -1.97 28.86
N LYS A 7 -19.69 -0.87 29.16
CA LYS A 7 -20.82 -0.39 28.36
C LYS A 7 -20.37 0.21 27.03
N LEU A 8 -19.23 0.89 26.99
CA LEU A 8 -18.58 1.29 25.73
C LEU A 8 -18.23 0.06 24.86
N CYS A 9 -17.80 -1.05 25.47
CA CYS A 9 -17.60 -2.31 24.75
C CYS A 9 -18.91 -2.87 24.16
N LYS A 10 -19.99 -2.88 24.94
CA LYS A 10 -21.32 -3.36 24.47
C LYS A 10 -21.86 -2.56 23.29
N ILE A 11 -21.61 -1.24 23.26
CA ILE A 11 -22.02 -0.34 22.15
C ILE A 11 -20.96 -0.33 21.01
N LYS A 12 -19.91 -1.16 21.09
CA LYS A 12 -18.84 -1.29 20.09
C LYS A 12 -18.03 0.00 19.87
N ILE A 13 -17.95 0.88 20.87
CA ILE A 13 -17.10 2.09 20.80
C ILE A 13 -15.63 1.73 21.01
N ILE A 14 -15.34 0.82 21.94
CA ILE A 14 -14.03 0.20 22.17
C ILE A 14 -14.21 -1.32 22.14
N ARG A 15 -13.13 -2.08 21.89
CA ARG A 15 -13.17 -3.54 21.92
C ARG A 15 -12.86 -4.05 23.33
N PHE A 16 -13.18 -5.30 23.61
CA PHE A 16 -12.82 -5.91 24.90
C PHE A 16 -11.31 -5.93 25.12
N ILE A 17 -10.52 -6.21 24.07
CA ILE A 17 -9.05 -6.21 24.17
C ILE A 17 -8.49 -4.84 24.61
N ASP A 18 -9.12 -3.75 24.18
CA ASP A 18 -8.72 -2.38 24.54
C ASP A 18 -8.91 -2.13 26.05
N LEU A 19 -10.02 -2.63 26.60
CA LEU A 19 -10.32 -2.55 28.02
C LEU A 19 -9.38 -3.43 28.85
N TYR A 20 -9.15 -4.68 28.43
CA TYR A 20 -8.28 -5.61 29.17
C TYR A 20 -6.84 -5.10 29.24
N LEU A 21 -6.28 -4.62 28.12
CA LEU A 21 -4.94 -4.01 28.10
C LEU A 21 -4.85 -2.85 29.10
N ALA A 22 -5.85 -1.96 29.10
CA ALA A 22 -5.87 -0.82 30.02
C ALA A 22 -5.95 -1.22 31.49
N LEU A 23 -6.71 -2.27 31.82
CA LEU A 23 -6.84 -2.75 33.20
C LEU A 23 -5.58 -3.43 33.71
N ILE A 24 -4.89 -4.17 32.85
CA ILE A 24 -3.61 -4.82 33.16
C ILE A 24 -2.56 -3.75 33.46
N LEU A 25 -2.41 -2.74 32.61
CA LEU A 25 -1.41 -1.67 32.80
C LEU A 25 -1.67 -0.79 34.03
N THR A 26 -2.93 -0.65 34.46
CA THR A 26 -3.30 0.27 35.55
C THR A 26 -3.55 -0.42 36.89
N ASN A 27 -3.38 -1.75 36.96
CA ASN A 27 -3.74 -2.57 38.13
C ASN A 27 -5.16 -2.26 38.67
N LYS A 28 -6.09 -1.89 37.78
CA LYS A 28 -7.49 -1.51 38.10
C LYS A 28 -7.69 -0.30 39.03
N LYS A 29 -6.64 0.45 39.42
CA LYS A 29 -6.73 1.56 40.39
C LYS A 29 -6.87 2.96 39.76
N LYS A 30 -6.32 3.19 38.56
CA LYS A 30 -6.19 4.53 37.94
C LYS A 30 -7.28 4.80 36.88
N GLU A 31 -8.49 5.14 37.31
CA GLU A 31 -9.70 5.19 36.45
C GLU A 31 -9.59 6.04 35.17
N LEU A 32 -9.07 7.27 35.24
CA LEU A 32 -8.94 8.17 34.09
C LEU A 32 -7.85 7.70 33.12
N LEU A 33 -6.75 7.16 33.66
CA LEU A 33 -5.69 6.55 32.86
C LEU A 33 -6.20 5.28 32.15
N THR A 34 -6.99 4.44 32.83
CA THR A 34 -7.62 3.25 32.22
C THR A 34 -8.49 3.66 31.02
N PHE A 35 -9.23 4.76 31.15
CA PHE A 35 -10.02 5.31 30.04
C PHE A 35 -9.13 5.78 28.88
N ALA A 36 -8.13 6.61 29.15
CA ALA A 36 -7.21 7.12 28.12
C ALA A 36 -6.47 5.99 27.39
N ILE A 37 -5.99 4.97 28.10
CA ILE A 37 -5.31 3.81 27.50
C ILE A 37 -6.29 2.96 26.66
N SER A 38 -7.53 2.80 27.11
CA SER A 38 -8.54 2.05 26.32
C SER A 38 -8.85 2.75 25.00
N LEU A 39 -8.93 4.09 25.00
CA LEU A 39 -9.07 4.87 23.76
C LEU A 39 -7.81 4.81 22.92
N LEU A 40 -6.62 4.91 23.53
CA LEU A 40 -5.35 4.79 22.81
C LEU A 40 -5.25 3.46 22.06
N SER A 41 -5.56 2.34 22.73
CA SER A 41 -5.56 1.00 22.14
C SER A 41 -6.55 0.88 20.97
N LYS A 42 -7.76 1.47 21.12
CA LYS A 42 -8.73 1.57 20.03
C LYS A 42 -8.14 2.35 18.85
N TYR A 43 -7.61 3.54 19.07
CA TYR A 43 -7.04 4.39 18.03
C TYR A 43 -5.90 3.70 17.28
N ILE A 44 -5.04 2.97 18.00
CA ILE A 44 -3.96 2.17 17.41
C ILE A 44 -4.52 1.10 16.48
N SER A 45 -5.61 0.44 16.88
CA SER A 45 -6.25 -0.59 16.04
C SER A 45 -6.97 -0.05 14.80
N GLU A 46 -7.34 1.23 14.81
CA GLU A 46 -7.83 1.96 13.64
C GLU A 46 -6.67 2.45 12.76
N GLY A 47 -5.43 2.19 13.18
CA GLY A 47 -4.20 2.49 12.47
C GLY A 47 -3.56 3.83 12.87
N ASN A 48 -3.95 4.47 13.96
CA ASN A 48 -3.26 5.66 14.47
C ASN A 48 -1.98 5.28 15.22
N ILE A 49 -1.00 6.17 15.25
CA ILE A 49 0.24 5.98 16.00
C ILE A 49 0.07 6.47 17.44
N CYS A 50 -0.72 7.52 17.61
CA CYS A 50 -0.96 8.18 18.87
C CYS A 50 -2.41 8.61 19.04
N LEU A 51 -2.77 8.95 20.27
CA LEU A 51 -4.02 9.59 20.61
C LEU A 51 -3.77 11.06 20.97
N PRO A 52 -4.16 12.03 20.14
CA PRO A 52 -4.15 13.44 20.53
C PRO A 52 -5.06 13.66 21.75
N LEU A 53 -4.61 14.47 22.73
CA LEU A 53 -5.41 14.74 23.93
C LEU A 53 -6.77 15.38 23.61
N SER A 54 -6.85 16.16 22.52
CA SER A 54 -8.12 16.74 22.02
C SER A 54 -9.16 15.70 21.61
N LYS A 55 -8.76 14.44 21.44
CA LYS A 55 -9.62 13.30 21.07
C LYS A 55 -9.99 12.40 22.24
N LEU A 56 -9.65 12.78 23.48
CA LEU A 56 -10.12 12.11 24.70
C LEU A 56 -11.60 12.40 25.03
N HIS A 57 -12.23 13.31 24.29
CA HIS A 57 -13.65 13.59 24.39
C HIS A 57 -14.48 12.60 23.56
N LEU A 58 -15.62 12.15 24.09
CA LEU A 58 -16.56 11.27 23.41
C LEU A 58 -17.74 12.06 22.86
N ASP A 59 -18.10 11.82 21.59
CA ASP A 59 -19.28 12.40 20.97
C ASP A 59 -20.56 11.82 21.60
N ILE A 60 -21.33 12.70 22.25
CA ILE A 60 -22.58 12.34 22.93
C ILE A 60 -23.64 11.84 21.94
N ASN A 61 -23.60 12.34 20.70
CA ASN A 61 -24.59 12.02 19.65
C ASN A 61 -24.50 10.58 19.13
N ILE A 62 -23.39 9.88 19.35
CA ILE A 62 -23.19 8.49 18.91
C ILE A 62 -24.01 7.51 19.78
N ILE A 63 -24.54 8.00 20.91
CA ILE A 63 -25.09 7.17 21.97
C ILE A 63 -26.59 7.40 22.08
N ASN A 64 -27.33 6.29 22.14
CA ASN A 64 -28.78 6.31 22.27
C ASN A 64 -29.20 7.08 23.54
N LYS A 65 -30.08 8.09 23.39
CA LYS A 65 -30.52 9.03 24.46
C LYS A 65 -31.13 8.34 25.70
N LYS A 66 -31.47 7.06 25.63
CA LYS A 66 -32.22 6.31 26.65
C LYS A 66 -31.47 6.06 27.97
N ASN A 67 -30.21 6.49 28.14
CA ASN A 67 -29.44 6.16 29.34
C ASN A 67 -28.75 7.38 29.98
N LYS A 68 -29.52 8.16 30.76
CA LYS A 68 -29.10 9.43 31.41
C LYS A 68 -27.76 9.32 32.16
N LYS A 69 -27.60 8.32 33.04
CA LYS A 69 -26.36 8.09 33.82
C LYS A 69 -25.11 7.85 32.97
N PHE A 70 -25.28 7.29 31.78
CA PHE A 70 -24.16 7.06 30.85
C PHE A 70 -23.76 8.35 30.13
N ILE A 71 -24.73 9.18 29.77
CA ILE A 71 -24.52 10.51 29.18
C ILE A 71 -23.84 11.45 30.20
N GLU A 72 -24.25 11.40 31.47
CA GLU A 72 -23.62 12.17 32.55
C GLU A 72 -22.14 11.82 32.74
N ASN A 73 -21.80 10.53 32.73
CA ASN A 73 -20.39 10.11 32.82
C ASN A 73 -19.56 10.65 31.64
N ILE A 74 -20.13 10.69 30.44
CA ILE A 74 -19.46 11.29 29.27
C ILE A 74 -19.32 12.79 29.43
N LYS A 75 -20.36 13.49 29.88
CA LYS A 75 -20.29 14.92 30.16
C LYS A 75 -19.21 15.23 31.20
N LYS A 76 -19.08 14.42 32.25
CA LYS A 76 -18.02 14.56 33.27
C LYS A 76 -16.64 14.41 32.65
N ILE A 77 -16.41 13.36 31.86
CA ILE A 77 -15.14 13.14 31.15
C ILE A 77 -14.85 14.28 30.16
N ASN A 78 -15.88 14.75 29.44
CA ASN A 78 -15.73 15.79 28.45
C ASN A 78 -15.43 17.18 29.03
N LYS A 79 -15.74 17.42 30.32
CA LYS A 79 -15.38 18.66 31.03
C LYS A 79 -13.91 18.71 31.49
N ILE A 80 -13.17 17.61 31.39
CA ILE A 80 -11.78 17.56 31.80
C ILE A 80 -10.92 18.27 30.75
N ASN A 81 -10.35 19.43 31.12
CA ASN A 81 -9.44 20.19 30.26
C ASN A 81 -7.95 19.93 30.59
N ASN A 82 -7.64 19.61 31.86
CA ASN A 82 -6.27 19.43 32.34
C ASN A 82 -5.76 17.98 32.17
N TRP A 83 -6.10 17.33 31.06
CA TRP A 83 -5.69 15.93 30.79
C TRP A 83 -4.17 15.74 30.90
N LYS A 84 -3.38 16.72 30.45
CA LYS A 84 -1.92 16.63 30.48
C LYS A 84 -1.40 16.50 31.91
N GLU A 85 -1.83 17.38 32.81
CA GLU A 85 -1.43 17.38 34.23
C GLU A 85 -1.87 16.10 34.94
N ILE A 86 -3.14 15.69 34.73
CA ILE A 86 -3.69 14.46 35.31
C ILE A 86 -2.88 13.25 34.86
N LEU A 87 -2.56 13.14 33.58
CA LEU A 87 -1.81 12.00 33.07
C LEU A 87 -0.36 11.98 33.59
N PHE A 88 0.30 13.14 33.67
CA PHE A 88 1.65 13.25 34.25
C PHE A 88 1.70 13.01 35.76
N SER A 89 0.57 13.14 36.48
CA SER A 89 0.51 12.76 37.90
C SER A 89 0.81 11.27 38.12
N TYR A 90 0.57 10.42 37.11
CA TYR A 90 0.84 8.98 37.15
C TYR A 90 2.28 8.63 36.72
N LYS A 91 3.27 9.17 37.44
CA LYS A 91 4.72 9.10 37.11
C LYS A 91 5.28 7.70 36.82
N ASP A 92 4.74 6.65 37.44
CA ASP A 92 5.20 5.25 37.22
C ASP A 92 4.77 4.67 35.87
N LEU A 93 3.73 5.24 35.24
CA LEU A 93 3.11 4.71 34.03
C LEU A 93 3.19 5.65 32.83
N VAL A 94 3.32 6.96 33.08
CA VAL A 94 3.34 7.99 32.05
C VAL A 94 4.59 8.85 32.23
N SER A 95 5.35 9.03 31.16
CA SER A 95 6.45 9.99 31.08
C SER A 95 6.46 10.72 29.74
N ASP A 96 7.37 11.66 29.59
CA ASP A 96 7.65 12.38 28.34
C ASP A 96 8.69 11.66 27.44
N GLY A 97 9.10 10.45 27.83
CA GLY A 97 10.14 9.66 27.16
C GLY A 97 11.49 9.68 27.85
N GLN A 98 11.66 10.44 28.94
CA GLN A 98 12.89 10.41 29.75
C GLN A 98 12.99 9.16 30.62
N LYS A 99 11.85 8.61 31.04
CA LYS A 99 11.77 7.38 31.86
C LYS A 99 11.20 6.24 31.03
N ASN A 100 11.59 5.02 31.34
CA ASN A 100 11.04 3.83 30.69
C ASN A 100 9.65 3.51 31.26
N THR A 101 8.62 4.09 30.67
CA THR A 101 7.22 3.94 31.12
C THR A 101 6.36 3.39 29.98
N PRO A 102 5.36 2.53 30.23
CA PRO A 102 4.56 1.91 29.17
C PRO A 102 3.81 2.92 28.29
N ILE A 103 3.49 4.09 28.83
CA ILE A 103 2.80 5.17 28.12
C ILE A 103 3.70 6.40 28.03
N ILE A 104 3.77 7.00 26.83
CA ILE A 104 4.49 8.24 26.59
C ILE A 104 3.50 9.35 26.25
N LEU A 105 3.67 10.52 26.86
CA LEU A 105 2.89 11.73 26.58
C LEU A 105 3.84 12.82 26.10
N ILE A 106 3.81 13.12 24.80
CA ILE A 106 4.66 14.15 24.19
C ILE A 106 3.86 14.96 23.16
N ASN A 107 4.08 16.28 23.11
CA ASN A 107 3.37 17.21 22.21
C ASN A 107 1.83 17.04 22.23
N ASN A 108 1.24 16.87 23.41
CA ASN A 108 -0.20 16.61 23.59
C ASN A 108 -0.73 15.36 22.85
N CYS A 109 0.13 14.37 22.65
CA CYS A 109 -0.23 13.07 22.08
C CYS A 109 0.22 11.94 23.02
N LEU A 110 -0.67 10.99 23.27
CA LEU A 110 -0.45 9.80 24.06
C LEU A 110 -0.02 8.62 23.15
N TYR A 111 0.97 7.84 23.58
CA TYR A 111 1.54 6.71 22.84
C TYR A 111 1.68 5.49 23.73
N LEU A 112 1.68 4.30 23.11
CA LEU A 112 2.38 3.16 23.70
C LEU A 112 3.87 3.36 23.47
N HIS A 113 4.69 3.10 24.49
CA HIS A 113 6.14 3.32 24.47
C HIS A 113 6.80 2.75 23.21
N LYS A 114 6.51 1.49 22.89
CA LYS A 114 7.02 0.80 21.70
C LYS A 114 6.78 1.60 20.41
N ILE A 115 5.55 2.07 20.20
CA ILE A 115 5.18 2.80 18.97
C ILE A 115 5.88 4.17 18.92
N TRP A 116 6.06 4.83 20.06
CA TRP A 116 6.83 6.06 20.16
C TRP A 116 8.32 5.83 19.83
N GLU A 117 8.92 4.74 20.30
CA GLU A 117 10.29 4.35 19.95
C GLU A 117 10.44 4.11 18.45
N GLU A 118 9.52 3.38 17.82
CA GLU A 118 9.52 3.15 16.38
C GLU A 118 9.45 4.46 15.59
N GLU A 119 8.57 5.39 15.98
CA GLU A 119 8.50 6.72 15.37
C GLU A 119 9.81 7.50 15.56
N ASN A 120 10.47 7.39 16.72
CA ASN A 120 11.75 8.03 16.98
C ASN A 120 12.91 7.42 16.19
N ILE A 121 12.94 6.09 16.01
CA ILE A 121 13.94 5.41 15.19
C ILE A 121 13.85 5.91 13.75
N ILE A 122 12.64 6.00 13.21
CA ILE A 122 12.38 6.54 11.87
C ILE A 122 12.85 7.98 11.80
N PHE A 123 12.42 8.83 12.73
CA PHE A 123 12.81 10.22 12.77
C PHE A 123 14.34 10.40 12.88
N LYS A 124 15.05 9.66 13.72
CA LYS A 124 16.51 9.79 13.81
C LYS A 124 17.19 9.37 12.50
N ASN A 125 16.84 8.22 11.94
CA ASN A 125 17.50 7.71 10.74
C ASN A 125 17.22 8.53 9.47
N PHE A 126 16.03 9.10 9.35
CA PHE A 126 15.68 9.95 8.21
C PHE A 126 16.30 11.34 8.28
N PHE A 127 16.87 11.77 9.41
CA PHE A 127 17.26 13.16 9.64
C PHE A 127 18.73 13.35 10.05
N TYR A 128 19.40 12.34 10.60
CA TYR A 128 20.85 12.39 10.86
C TYR A 128 21.66 11.95 9.61
N ASN A 129 22.59 12.79 9.16
CA ASN A 129 23.63 12.50 8.15
C ASN A 129 23.15 12.12 6.72
N ASN A 130 22.44 13.02 6.05
CA ASN A 130 21.88 12.74 4.72
C ASN A 130 22.63 13.30 3.50
N PHE A 131 23.67 14.12 3.70
CA PHE A 131 24.33 14.77 2.57
C PHE A 131 25.61 14.03 2.16
N TYR A 132 25.68 13.58 0.91
CA TYR A 132 26.92 13.13 0.29
C TYR A 132 27.43 14.16 -0.70
N CYS A 133 28.73 14.48 -0.61
CA CYS A 133 29.42 15.35 -1.55
C CYS A 133 29.53 14.65 -2.92
N GLN A 134 29.18 15.32 -4.03
CA GLN A 134 29.16 14.66 -5.35
C GLN A 134 29.80 15.44 -6.50
N LYS A 135 30.51 14.66 -7.33
CA LYS A 135 31.18 15.00 -8.60
C LYS A 135 30.12 15.27 -9.70
N PRO A 136 29.76 16.53 -10.01
CA PRO A 136 28.64 16.85 -10.90
C PRO A 136 28.87 16.39 -12.34
N GLU A 137 30.11 16.44 -12.81
CA GLU A 137 30.49 16.03 -14.17
C GLU A 137 30.13 14.58 -14.49
N LYS A 138 30.36 13.68 -13.51
CA LYS A 138 30.05 12.26 -13.65
C LYS A 138 28.54 12.02 -13.75
N ILE A 139 27.76 12.75 -12.95
CA ILE A 139 26.29 12.70 -12.99
C ILE A 139 25.80 13.17 -14.35
N ILE A 140 26.33 14.28 -14.87
CA ILE A 140 25.95 14.82 -16.20
C ILE A 140 26.19 13.78 -17.30
N LYS A 141 27.34 13.10 -17.31
CA LYS A 141 27.65 12.02 -18.28
C LYS A 141 26.64 10.87 -18.19
N ILE A 142 26.32 10.40 -16.98
CA ILE A 142 25.33 9.32 -16.75
C ILE A 142 23.94 9.74 -17.23
N LEU A 143 23.51 10.97 -16.91
CA LEU A 143 22.19 11.48 -17.30
C LEU A 143 22.04 11.65 -18.82
N LYS A 144 23.11 12.08 -19.50
CA LYS A 144 23.14 12.17 -20.97
C LYS A 144 22.97 10.80 -21.63
N PHE A 145 23.58 9.75 -21.07
CA PHE A 145 23.41 8.39 -21.56
C PHE A 145 21.99 7.86 -21.33
N LEU A 146 21.44 8.04 -20.13
CA LEU A 146 20.13 7.50 -19.75
C LEU A 146 18.94 8.17 -20.44
N TYR A 147 19.08 9.44 -20.85
CA TYR A 147 17.97 10.24 -21.37
C TYR A 147 18.36 10.98 -22.63
N LYS A 148 17.85 10.49 -23.78
CA LYS A 148 17.93 11.19 -25.08
C LYS A 148 16.99 12.41 -25.14
N LYS A 149 15.82 12.35 -24.50
CA LYS A 149 14.84 13.45 -24.40
C LYS A 149 14.94 14.19 -23.06
N GLN A 150 14.39 15.40 -22.99
CA GLN A 150 14.28 16.18 -21.75
C GLN A 150 13.19 15.60 -20.83
N ASP A 151 13.58 14.71 -19.92
CA ASP A 151 12.75 14.32 -18.76
C ASP A 151 13.39 14.85 -17.46
N PHE A 152 13.15 16.14 -17.20
CA PHE A 152 13.79 16.86 -16.10
C PHE A 152 13.44 16.30 -14.72
N ILE A 153 12.22 15.78 -14.56
CA ILE A 153 11.73 15.27 -13.28
C ILE A 153 12.42 13.96 -12.95
N GLN A 154 12.50 13.02 -13.91
CA GLN A 154 13.22 11.77 -13.67
C GLN A 154 14.72 12.02 -13.48
N LYS A 155 15.34 12.93 -14.27
CA LYS A 155 16.74 13.33 -14.04
C LYS A 155 16.97 13.86 -12.61
N GLY A 156 16.06 14.70 -12.10
CA GLY A 156 16.08 15.18 -10.72
C GLY A 156 15.99 14.06 -9.69
N ALA A 157 15.17 13.02 -9.93
CA ALA A 157 15.07 11.85 -9.06
C ALA A 157 16.38 11.06 -9.00
N ILE A 158 17.09 10.89 -10.12
CA ILE A 158 18.43 10.25 -10.11
C ILE A 158 19.43 11.09 -9.33
N CYS A 159 19.44 12.41 -9.54
CA CYS A 159 20.33 13.31 -8.80
C CYS A 159 20.07 13.23 -7.30
N SER A 160 18.80 13.29 -6.89
CA SER A 160 18.37 13.14 -5.50
C SER A 160 18.84 11.82 -4.89
N ALA A 161 18.63 10.71 -5.61
CA ALA A 161 19.01 9.39 -5.14
C ALA A 161 20.52 9.21 -5.01
N LEU A 162 21.31 9.73 -5.95
CA LEU A 162 22.76 9.67 -5.87
C LEU A 162 23.29 10.51 -4.71
N THR A 163 22.83 11.77 -4.58
CA THR A 163 23.37 12.76 -3.62
C THR A 163 22.99 12.54 -2.16
N HIS A 164 21.95 11.76 -1.90
CA HIS A 164 21.42 11.60 -0.55
C HIS A 164 21.49 10.16 -0.07
N ARG A 165 21.64 10.00 1.25
CA ARG A 165 21.52 8.68 1.89
C ARG A 165 20.11 8.11 1.72
N ILE A 166 19.08 8.96 1.84
CA ILE A 166 17.69 8.55 1.71
C ILE A 166 17.02 9.39 0.62
N SER A 167 16.30 8.74 -0.28
CA SER A 167 15.53 9.40 -1.34
C SER A 167 14.13 8.79 -1.47
N ILE A 168 13.14 9.65 -1.67
CA ILE A 168 11.73 9.28 -1.81
C ILE A 168 11.24 9.71 -3.19
N ILE A 169 10.72 8.76 -3.96
CA ILE A 169 10.18 8.99 -5.29
C ILE A 169 8.70 8.61 -5.28
N THR A 170 7.84 9.61 -5.41
CA THR A 170 6.39 9.42 -5.39
C THR A 170 5.78 9.68 -6.76
N GLY A 171 4.82 8.87 -7.17
CA GLY A 171 4.15 9.00 -8.46
C GLY A 171 2.92 8.11 -8.55
N SER A 172 1.90 8.56 -9.29
CA SER A 172 0.70 7.74 -9.53
C SER A 172 1.04 6.50 -10.38
N PRO A 173 0.18 5.47 -10.43
CA PRO A 173 0.39 4.31 -11.29
C PRO A 173 0.54 4.72 -12.76
N GLY A 174 1.47 4.07 -13.46
CA GLY A 174 1.83 4.42 -14.83
C GLY A 174 2.87 5.53 -14.99
N THR A 175 3.34 6.18 -13.91
CA THR A 175 4.39 7.22 -14.00
C THR A 175 5.81 6.72 -14.28
N GLY A 176 5.98 5.42 -14.52
CA GLY A 176 7.29 4.82 -14.81
C GLY A 176 8.15 4.54 -13.58
N LYS A 177 7.59 4.42 -12.37
CA LYS A 177 8.36 4.08 -11.16
C LYS A 177 9.19 2.80 -11.32
N THR A 178 8.60 1.74 -11.86
CA THR A 178 9.29 0.46 -12.07
C THR A 178 10.41 0.57 -13.10
N SER A 179 10.20 1.27 -14.22
CA SER A 179 11.27 1.50 -15.21
C SER A 179 12.36 2.44 -14.69
N MET A 180 12.00 3.36 -13.79
CA MET A 180 12.94 4.25 -13.10
C MET A 180 13.92 3.48 -12.22
N ILE A 181 13.47 2.40 -11.57
CA ILE A 181 14.35 1.56 -10.72
C ILE A 181 15.51 1.00 -11.54
N SER A 182 15.27 0.49 -12.75
CA SER A 182 16.35 -0.01 -13.63
C SER A 182 17.36 1.09 -13.99
N LYS A 183 16.88 2.31 -14.25
CA LYS A 183 17.74 3.48 -14.52
C LYS A 183 18.53 3.94 -13.29
N LEU A 184 17.93 3.87 -12.09
CA LEU A 184 18.62 4.16 -10.82
C LEU A 184 19.74 3.15 -10.58
N ILE A 185 19.46 1.85 -10.73
CA ILE A 185 20.48 0.80 -10.60
C ILE A 185 21.64 1.07 -11.57
N PHE A 186 21.34 1.36 -12.83
CA PHE A 186 22.35 1.75 -13.82
C PHE A 186 23.19 2.93 -13.34
N ALA A 187 22.55 4.01 -12.88
CA ALA A 187 23.22 5.21 -12.43
C ALA A 187 24.15 4.97 -11.25
N PHE A 188 23.73 4.17 -10.27
CA PHE A 188 24.55 3.84 -9.09
C PHE A 188 25.78 3.01 -9.45
N ILE A 189 25.60 1.95 -10.26
CA ILE A 189 26.70 1.10 -10.73
C ILE A 189 27.74 1.94 -11.49
N LYS A 190 27.27 2.86 -12.33
CA LYS A 190 28.14 3.79 -13.06
C LYS A 190 28.76 4.87 -12.19
N PHE A 191 28.10 5.31 -11.14
CA PHE A 191 28.60 6.40 -10.30
C PHE A 191 29.73 5.96 -9.36
N PHE A 192 29.66 4.76 -8.78
CA PHE A 192 30.60 4.34 -7.73
C PHE A 192 31.83 3.54 -8.23
N ASP A 193 31.89 3.15 -9.50
CA ASP A 193 33.01 2.40 -10.15
C ASP A 193 33.54 1.18 -9.37
N LYS A 194 32.74 0.63 -8.44
CA LYS A 194 33.07 -0.51 -7.60
C LYS A 194 31.92 -1.51 -7.58
N HIS A 195 32.18 -2.69 -7.04
CA HIS A 195 31.13 -3.66 -6.77
C HIS A 195 30.22 -3.15 -5.65
N LEU A 196 28.97 -2.85 -6.00
CA LEU A 196 27.89 -2.52 -5.08
C LEU A 196 27.01 -3.75 -4.80
N LYS A 197 26.63 -3.92 -3.54
CA LYS A 197 25.59 -4.87 -3.13
C LYS A 197 24.23 -4.17 -3.17
N ILE A 198 23.49 -4.41 -4.25
CA ILE A 198 22.19 -3.78 -4.50
C ILE A 198 21.08 -4.78 -4.23
N ASN A 199 20.18 -4.44 -3.29
CA ASN A 199 18.97 -5.21 -3.05
C ASN A 199 17.75 -4.41 -3.52
N VAL A 200 16.93 -5.05 -4.36
CA VAL A 200 15.67 -4.50 -4.83
C VAL A 200 14.53 -5.30 -4.22
N VAL A 201 13.57 -4.60 -3.62
CA VAL A 201 12.55 -5.22 -2.80
C VAL A 201 11.18 -4.61 -3.08
N ALA A 202 10.12 -5.40 -2.95
CA ALA A 202 8.75 -4.91 -2.96
C ALA A 202 7.97 -5.41 -1.73
N THR A 203 6.82 -4.81 -1.46
CA THR A 203 5.93 -5.22 -0.37
C THR A 203 5.18 -6.52 -0.66
N THR A 204 4.93 -6.84 -1.93
CA THR A 204 4.19 -8.04 -2.37
C THR A 204 5.01 -8.90 -3.34
N GLY A 205 4.73 -10.21 -3.36
CA GLY A 205 5.41 -11.17 -4.27
C GLY A 205 5.22 -10.80 -5.74
N LYS A 206 3.99 -10.44 -6.13
CA LYS A 206 3.69 -9.96 -7.50
C LYS A 206 4.47 -8.72 -7.92
N ALA A 207 4.58 -7.73 -7.02
CA ALA A 207 5.38 -6.55 -7.32
C ALA A 207 6.86 -6.92 -7.49
N ALA A 208 7.40 -7.81 -6.64
CA ALA A 208 8.76 -8.33 -6.80
C ALA A 208 8.95 -9.09 -8.13
N ILE A 209 7.95 -9.84 -8.59
CA ILE A 209 7.92 -10.48 -9.92
C ILE A 209 8.08 -9.45 -11.03
N ARG A 210 7.21 -8.45 -11.05
CA ARG A 210 7.21 -7.39 -12.07
C ARG A 210 8.51 -6.58 -12.07
N LEU A 211 9.04 -6.27 -10.89
CA LEU A 211 10.33 -5.58 -10.75
C LEU A 211 11.46 -6.39 -11.39
N THR A 212 11.54 -7.68 -11.10
CA THR A 212 12.58 -8.56 -11.64
C THR A 212 12.51 -8.63 -13.16
N GLN A 213 11.30 -8.79 -13.72
CA GLN A 213 11.10 -8.76 -15.18
C GLN A 213 11.55 -7.43 -15.80
N SER A 214 11.15 -6.30 -15.20
CA SER A 214 11.53 -4.97 -15.68
C SER A 214 13.04 -4.72 -15.61
N ILE A 215 13.72 -5.25 -14.60
CA ILE A 215 15.18 -5.14 -14.45
C ILE A 215 15.86 -6.00 -15.53
N ASN A 216 15.47 -7.27 -15.65
CA ASN A 216 16.08 -8.20 -16.60
C ASN A 216 15.92 -7.75 -18.05
N ILE A 217 14.72 -7.30 -18.45
CA ILE A 217 14.47 -6.78 -19.80
C ILE A 217 15.34 -5.55 -20.07
N TYR A 218 15.44 -4.62 -19.11
CA TYR A 218 16.22 -3.41 -19.27
C TYR A 218 17.71 -3.68 -19.45
N PHE A 219 18.30 -4.53 -18.60
CA PHE A 219 19.74 -4.84 -18.68
C PHE A 219 20.09 -5.80 -19.82
N LYS A 220 19.14 -6.63 -20.29
CA LYS A 220 19.33 -7.44 -21.50
C LYS A 220 19.46 -6.59 -22.77
N ASN A 221 18.79 -5.44 -22.80
CA ASN A 221 18.79 -4.52 -23.95
C ASN A 221 19.98 -3.54 -23.95
N ILE A 222 20.78 -3.50 -22.88
CA ILE A 222 21.98 -2.64 -22.81
C ILE A 222 23.18 -3.45 -23.33
N SER A 223 24.00 -2.84 -24.19
CA SER A 223 25.17 -3.51 -24.75
C SER A 223 26.17 -3.94 -23.68
N ASN A 224 26.76 -5.13 -23.87
CA ASN A 224 27.67 -5.75 -22.92
C ASN A 224 28.93 -4.94 -22.62
N GLU A 225 29.30 -4.02 -23.51
CA GLU A 225 30.48 -3.14 -23.42
C GLU A 225 30.28 -1.97 -22.46
N VAL A 226 29.03 -1.65 -22.11
CA VAL A 226 28.76 -0.51 -21.22
C VAL A 226 29.32 -0.77 -19.83
N PHE A 227 29.35 -2.00 -19.33
CA PHE A 227 29.78 -2.29 -17.95
C PHE A 227 31.05 -3.15 -17.90
N ASN A 228 31.99 -2.78 -17.04
CA ASN A 228 33.18 -3.59 -16.76
C ASN A 228 32.79 -4.86 -15.97
N LYS A 229 33.65 -5.89 -15.96
CA LYS A 229 33.40 -7.18 -15.28
C LYS A 229 32.95 -7.01 -13.81
N ILE A 230 33.53 -6.06 -13.07
CA ILE A 230 33.17 -5.76 -11.68
C ILE A 230 31.76 -5.15 -11.57
N GLN A 231 31.42 -4.21 -12.45
CA GLN A 231 30.12 -3.54 -12.47
C GLN A 231 28.98 -4.50 -12.82
N LYS A 232 29.23 -5.48 -13.70
CA LYS A 232 28.24 -6.51 -14.06
C LYS A 232 27.79 -7.34 -12.85
N LYS A 233 28.69 -7.61 -11.89
CA LYS A 233 28.35 -8.35 -10.66
C LYS A 233 27.37 -7.61 -9.74
N SER A 234 27.24 -6.28 -9.91
CA SER A 234 26.31 -5.45 -9.12
C SER A 234 24.90 -5.39 -9.68
N ILE A 235 24.65 -5.94 -10.87
CA ILE A 235 23.31 -5.97 -11.46
C ILE A 235 22.47 -7.00 -10.70
N PRO A 236 21.37 -6.61 -10.04
CA PRO A 236 20.55 -7.54 -9.29
C PRO A 236 19.81 -8.48 -10.25
N THR A 237 19.88 -9.78 -9.99
CA THR A 237 19.21 -10.82 -10.80
C THR A 237 17.75 -11.04 -10.41
N LYS A 238 17.39 -10.69 -9.16
CA LYS A 238 16.08 -10.94 -8.57
C LYS A 238 15.73 -9.84 -7.57
N ALA A 239 14.48 -9.38 -7.64
CA ALA A 239 13.85 -8.64 -6.55
C ALA A 239 13.12 -9.60 -5.59
N THR A 240 13.09 -9.28 -4.31
CA THR A 240 12.45 -10.08 -3.26
C THR A 240 11.34 -9.31 -2.56
N THR A 241 10.59 -9.97 -1.68
CA THR A 241 9.68 -9.28 -0.76
C THR A 241 10.43 -8.76 0.47
N ILE A 242 9.88 -7.75 1.14
CA ILE A 242 10.49 -7.23 2.38
C ILE A 242 10.61 -8.32 3.44
N HIS A 243 9.58 -9.17 3.60
CA HIS A 243 9.62 -10.28 4.54
C HIS A 243 10.77 -11.26 4.24
N ASN A 244 11.04 -11.53 2.96
CA ASN A 244 12.18 -12.38 2.56
C ASN A 244 13.52 -11.71 2.85
N LEU A 245 13.64 -10.41 2.59
CA LEU A 245 14.85 -9.63 2.92
C LEU A 245 15.16 -9.73 4.41
N LEU A 246 14.14 -9.53 5.24
CA LEU A 246 14.28 -9.47 6.69
C LEU A 246 14.41 -10.87 7.32
N LYS A 247 14.21 -11.96 6.56
CA LYS A 247 14.13 -13.35 7.06
C LYS A 247 13.26 -13.46 8.31
N ILE A 248 12.16 -12.70 8.37
CA ILE A 248 11.30 -12.68 9.54
C ILE A 248 10.60 -14.02 9.63
N ASN A 249 11.11 -14.90 10.50
CA ASN A 249 10.25 -15.90 11.12
C ASN A 249 9.36 -15.14 12.11
N LEU A 250 8.06 -15.06 11.78
CA LEU A 250 7.04 -14.34 12.56
C LEU A 250 6.96 -14.79 14.04
N TYR A 251 7.62 -15.88 14.40
CA TYR A 251 7.59 -16.51 15.72
C TYR A 251 8.78 -16.17 16.63
N SER A 252 9.90 -15.67 16.11
CA SER A 252 11.08 -15.36 16.93
C SER A 252 11.16 -13.86 17.21
N ARG A 253 10.55 -13.43 18.32
CA ARG A 253 10.52 -12.03 18.79
C ARG A 253 11.86 -11.53 19.37
N ASN A 254 12.84 -12.41 19.56
CA ASN A 254 14.16 -12.10 20.15
C ASN A 254 15.32 -12.26 19.17
N ILE A 255 15.21 -11.74 17.95
CA ILE A 255 16.37 -11.69 17.06
C ILE A 255 17.04 -10.33 17.24
N LYS A 256 18.24 -10.31 17.84
CA LYS A 256 19.20 -9.22 17.61
C LYS A 256 19.45 -9.21 16.11
N PHE A 257 18.78 -8.30 15.43
CA PHE A 257 18.82 -8.24 13.98
C PHE A 257 20.26 -7.96 13.53
N LYS A 258 20.87 -8.93 12.84
CA LYS A 258 22.21 -8.77 12.26
C LYS A 258 22.15 -7.70 11.16
N LYS A 259 23.06 -6.73 11.20
CA LYS A 259 23.13 -5.70 10.15
C LYS A 259 23.32 -6.35 8.78
N LEU A 260 22.56 -5.88 7.80
CA LEU A 260 22.67 -6.38 6.42
C LEU A 260 23.94 -5.84 5.76
N ASN A 261 24.59 -6.63 4.92
CA ASN A 261 25.74 -6.21 4.13
C ASN A 261 25.27 -5.71 2.76
N ILE A 262 24.70 -4.50 2.73
CA ILE A 262 24.05 -3.89 1.55
C ILE A 262 24.53 -2.44 1.40
N ASP A 263 24.86 -2.03 0.18
CA ASP A 263 25.23 -0.66 -0.15
C ASP A 263 24.02 0.18 -0.60
N LEU A 264 23.08 -0.44 -1.31
CA LEU A 264 21.86 0.19 -1.81
C LEU A 264 20.64 -0.69 -1.59
N LEU A 265 19.63 -0.18 -0.89
CA LEU A 265 18.31 -0.80 -0.78
C LEU A 265 17.28 0.05 -1.55
N ILE A 266 16.60 -0.56 -2.51
CA ILE A 266 15.48 0.04 -3.24
C ILE A 266 14.20 -0.67 -2.88
N ILE A 267 13.18 0.06 -2.41
CA ILE A 267 11.88 -0.50 -2.03
C ILE A 267 10.77 0.10 -2.90
N ASP A 268 10.12 -0.74 -3.71
CA ASP A 268 8.90 -0.37 -4.46
C ASP A 268 7.62 -0.66 -3.66
N GLU A 269 6.52 -0.02 -4.07
CA GLU A 269 5.22 -0.07 -3.38
C GLU A 269 5.31 0.31 -1.88
N SER A 270 6.16 1.29 -1.58
CA SER A 270 6.44 1.80 -0.23
C SER A 270 5.21 2.40 0.48
N SER A 271 4.12 2.67 -0.25
CA SER A 271 2.84 3.07 0.33
C SER A 271 2.23 2.00 1.25
N MET A 272 2.64 0.74 1.10
CA MET A 272 2.18 -0.38 1.93
C MET A 272 3.09 -0.64 3.15
N ILE A 273 4.13 0.17 3.37
CA ILE A 273 5.02 0.04 4.53
C ILE A 273 4.46 0.81 5.73
N ASP A 274 4.26 0.12 6.85
CA ASP A 274 3.92 0.71 8.15
C ASP A 274 5.16 1.17 8.94
N PHE A 275 4.91 1.77 10.11
CA PHE A 275 5.97 2.28 10.99
C PHE A 275 6.82 1.15 11.58
N ASN A 276 6.20 0.06 12.01
CA ASN A 276 6.88 -1.08 12.60
C ASN A 276 7.91 -1.67 11.64
N LEU A 277 7.49 -2.04 10.44
CA LEU A 277 8.33 -2.61 9.41
C LEU A 277 9.43 -1.64 8.96
N MET A 278 9.14 -0.33 8.83
CA MET A 278 10.18 0.65 8.54
C MET A 278 11.21 0.74 9.67
N SER A 279 10.79 0.78 10.93
CA SER A 279 11.70 0.84 12.08
C SER A 279 12.65 -0.36 12.12
N ILE A 280 12.13 -1.56 11.82
CA ILE A 280 12.91 -2.80 11.70
C ILE A 280 13.93 -2.66 10.57
N ILE A 281 13.50 -2.22 9.38
CA ILE A 281 14.40 -1.99 8.24
C ILE A 281 15.54 -1.05 8.63
N LEU A 282 15.23 0.10 9.22
CA LEU A 282 16.25 1.11 9.55
C LEU A 282 17.23 0.64 10.62
N ASN A 283 16.77 -0.17 11.60
CA ASN A 283 17.65 -0.76 12.62
C ASN A 283 18.64 -1.77 12.02
N ILE A 284 18.24 -2.48 10.97
CA ILE A 284 19.05 -3.49 10.30
C ILE A 284 20.04 -2.87 9.31
N LEU A 285 19.72 -1.72 8.73
CA LEU A 285 20.54 -1.10 7.71
C LEU A 285 21.80 -0.45 8.31
N PRO A 286 22.99 -0.71 7.74
CA PRO A 286 24.18 0.08 8.05
C PRO A 286 24.00 1.58 7.82
N GLN A 287 24.75 2.39 8.56
CA GLN A 287 24.73 3.87 8.45
C GLN A 287 25.25 4.40 7.10
N LYS A 288 25.94 3.58 6.30
CA LYS A 288 26.43 3.96 4.97
C LYS A 288 25.50 3.53 3.82
N THR A 289 24.53 2.67 4.09
CA THR A 289 23.60 2.16 3.06
C THR A 289 22.71 3.28 2.53
N GLN A 290 22.55 3.37 1.21
CA GLN A 290 21.58 4.28 0.59
C GLN A 290 20.21 3.59 0.51
N LEU A 291 19.14 4.32 0.83
CA LEU A 291 17.77 3.84 0.83
C LEU A 291 16.92 4.65 -0.15
N ILE A 292 16.30 3.98 -1.11
CA ILE A 292 15.37 4.60 -2.06
C ILE A 292 13.98 4.01 -1.86
N LEU A 293 13.00 4.87 -1.58
CA LEU A 293 11.59 4.49 -1.43
C LEU A 293 10.78 4.96 -2.64
N LEU A 294 10.09 4.04 -3.31
CA LEU A 294 9.18 4.33 -4.41
C LEU A 294 7.75 3.94 -4.02
N GLY A 295 6.78 4.81 -4.33
CA GLY A 295 5.39 4.56 -3.95
C GLY A 295 4.39 5.58 -4.51
N ASP A 296 3.12 5.43 -4.14
CA ASP A 296 2.08 6.43 -4.39
C ASP A 296 1.40 6.80 -3.07
N GLU A 297 1.47 8.08 -2.68
CA GLU A 297 0.88 8.57 -1.43
C GLU A 297 -0.66 8.51 -1.39
N TYR A 298 -1.31 8.39 -2.54
CA TYR A 298 -2.78 8.35 -2.65
C TYR A 298 -3.32 6.93 -2.71
N GLN A 299 -2.44 5.93 -2.86
CA GLN A 299 -2.84 4.55 -2.70
C GLN A 299 -3.19 4.25 -1.24
N LEU A 300 -3.95 3.18 -1.07
CA LEU A 300 -4.36 2.66 0.22
C LEU A 300 -3.11 2.35 1.07
N PRO A 301 -3.02 2.87 2.31
CA PRO A 301 -1.85 2.68 3.16
C PRO A 301 -1.74 1.23 3.65
N SER A 302 -0.67 0.94 4.38
CA SER A 302 -0.48 -0.31 5.12
C SER A 302 -1.70 -0.66 6.01
N ILE A 303 -1.90 -1.96 6.24
CA ILE A 303 -2.99 -2.46 7.10
C ILE A 303 -2.68 -2.15 8.57
N GLU A 304 -1.41 -2.22 8.99
CA GLU A 304 -0.99 -1.84 10.34
C GLU A 304 -1.04 -0.30 10.56
N TYR A 305 -0.53 0.16 11.69
CA TYR A 305 -0.63 1.55 12.12
C TYR A 305 0.33 2.50 11.41
N GLY A 306 -0.11 3.76 11.37
CA GLY A 306 0.58 4.89 10.76
C GLY A 306 0.34 5.02 9.26
N ASN A 307 0.71 6.17 8.70
CA ASN A 307 0.66 6.40 7.26
C ASN A 307 2.00 6.98 6.78
N LEU A 308 3.06 6.19 6.97
CA LEU A 308 4.44 6.66 6.89
C LEU A 308 4.73 7.33 5.55
N PHE A 309 4.48 6.64 4.43
CA PHE A 309 4.84 7.16 3.11
C PHE A 309 4.11 8.47 2.79
N LYS A 310 2.82 8.60 3.15
CA LYS A 310 2.05 9.83 2.98
C LYS A 310 2.54 10.95 3.90
N ASP A 311 2.95 10.61 5.12
CA ASP A 311 3.49 11.57 6.08
C ASP A 311 4.85 12.11 5.63
N LEU A 312 5.73 11.25 5.09
CA LEU A 312 7.00 11.66 4.48
C LEU A 312 6.76 12.50 3.21
N CYS A 313 5.80 12.10 2.36
CA CYS A 313 5.49 12.84 1.12
C CYS A 313 4.81 14.20 1.37
N TYR A 314 4.31 14.49 2.57
CA TYR A 314 3.67 15.77 2.90
C TYR A 314 4.55 16.98 2.55
N PHE A 315 5.86 16.86 2.74
CA PHE A 315 6.84 17.93 2.54
C PHE A 315 7.10 18.27 1.07
N LYS A 316 6.58 17.49 0.11
CA LYS A 316 6.66 17.80 -1.32
C LYS A 316 5.98 19.11 -1.72
N LYS A 317 5.09 19.63 -0.86
CA LYS A 317 4.40 20.91 -1.08
C LYS A 317 5.37 22.09 -1.09
N PHE A 318 6.54 21.92 -0.49
CA PHE A 318 7.61 22.90 -0.47
C PHE A 318 8.58 22.65 -1.63
N SER A 319 9.05 23.70 -2.30
CA SER A 319 10.09 23.57 -3.35
C SER A 319 11.41 23.08 -2.74
N PHE A 320 12.34 22.59 -3.55
CA PHE A 320 13.70 22.28 -3.11
C PHE A 320 14.41 23.48 -2.46
N THR A 321 15.44 23.24 -1.64
CA THR A 321 16.27 24.34 -1.08
C THR A 321 16.95 25.14 -2.18
N ARG A 322 17.15 26.46 -1.98
CA ARG A 322 17.77 27.33 -2.99
C ARG A 322 19.15 26.82 -3.43
N LYS A 323 20.00 26.42 -2.48
CA LYS A 323 21.33 25.84 -2.75
C LYS A 323 21.24 24.58 -3.62
N TYR A 324 20.34 23.65 -3.26
CA TYR A 324 20.15 22.43 -4.02
C TYR A 324 19.52 22.67 -5.39
N LEU A 325 18.61 23.64 -5.51
CA LEU A 325 18.03 24.03 -6.79
C LEU A 325 19.06 24.58 -7.76
N LEU A 326 19.94 25.48 -7.30
CA LEU A 326 21.00 26.02 -8.14
C LEU A 326 21.92 24.90 -8.66
N TRP A 327 22.29 23.97 -7.79
CA TRP A 327 23.08 22.79 -8.14
C TRP A 327 22.35 21.82 -9.08
N LEU A 328 21.06 21.55 -8.85
CA LEU A 328 20.26 20.73 -9.74
C LEU A 328 20.11 21.39 -11.11
N ASN A 329 19.88 22.70 -11.14
CA ASN A 329 19.70 23.45 -12.38
C ASN A 329 20.99 23.45 -13.21
N SER A 330 22.17 23.51 -12.60
CA SER A 330 23.45 23.41 -13.34
C SER A 330 23.65 22.03 -13.99
N ILE A 331 23.11 20.96 -13.40
CA ILE A 331 23.24 19.58 -13.92
C ILE A 331 22.13 19.25 -14.93
N VAL A 332 20.89 19.56 -14.58
CA VAL A 332 19.68 19.15 -15.31
C VAL A 332 19.30 20.18 -16.39
N LYS A 333 19.91 21.39 -16.36
CA LYS A 333 19.64 22.53 -17.27
C LYS A 333 18.15 22.90 -17.31
N TYR A 334 17.55 23.10 -16.14
CA TYR A 334 16.12 23.39 -16.00
C TYR A 334 15.88 24.52 -14.99
N SER A 335 14.85 25.35 -15.19
CA SER A 335 14.48 26.43 -14.26
C SER A 335 13.30 26.02 -13.37
N TYR A 336 13.56 25.43 -12.21
CA TYR A 336 12.50 25.25 -11.20
C TYR A 336 12.07 26.61 -10.63
N LYS A 337 10.77 26.94 -10.71
CA LYS A 337 10.21 28.13 -10.04
C LYS A 337 10.13 27.91 -8.52
N ASN A 338 10.77 28.78 -7.75
CA ASN A 338 10.67 28.80 -6.28
C ASN A 338 9.29 29.33 -5.88
N LYS A 339 8.48 28.52 -5.19
CA LYS A 339 7.14 28.95 -4.75
C LYS A 339 6.99 29.14 -3.24
N ASN A 340 7.94 28.69 -2.41
CA ASN A 340 7.91 28.96 -0.95
C ASN A 340 9.28 28.71 -0.29
N ILE A 341 9.77 29.68 0.50
CA ILE A 341 11.09 29.67 1.13
C ILE A 341 10.95 29.29 2.62
N LYS A 342 10.60 28.03 2.91
CA LYS A 342 10.81 27.44 4.24
C LYS A 342 12.00 26.49 4.19
N ASN A 343 13.00 26.67 5.06
CA ASN A 343 14.30 26.00 5.00
C ASN A 343 14.30 24.57 5.59
N PHE A 344 13.41 23.69 5.11
CA PHE A 344 13.49 22.28 5.49
C PHE A 344 14.49 21.55 4.59
N PHE A 345 15.53 20.92 5.17
CA PHE A 345 16.47 20.08 4.41
C PHE A 345 15.79 18.84 3.80
N PHE A 346 14.79 18.30 4.50
CA PHE A 346 14.08 17.07 4.14
C PHE A 346 13.42 17.10 2.74
N ARG A 347 13.07 18.29 2.24
CA ARG A 347 12.43 18.46 0.93
C ARG A 347 13.35 18.09 -0.24
N ASN A 348 14.67 18.13 -0.06
CA ASN A 348 15.64 17.78 -1.10
C ASN A 348 15.59 16.31 -1.49
N PHE A 349 15.05 15.45 -0.62
CA PHE A 349 15.00 14.00 -0.81
C PHE A 349 13.76 13.53 -1.57
N ILE A 350 12.76 14.40 -1.78
CA ILE A 350 11.46 14.01 -2.31
C ILE A 350 11.33 14.45 -3.76
N THR A 351 11.17 13.50 -4.67
CA THR A 351 10.87 13.78 -6.08
C THR A 351 9.48 13.26 -6.46
N VAL A 352 8.72 14.08 -7.19
CA VAL A 352 7.36 13.75 -7.62
C VAL A 352 7.31 13.51 -9.13
N LEU A 353 7.09 12.27 -9.55
CA LEU A 353 6.87 11.92 -10.96
C LEU A 353 5.47 12.37 -11.40
N LYS A 354 5.40 13.17 -12.47
CA LYS A 354 4.15 13.76 -12.97
C LYS A 354 3.64 13.13 -14.26
N HIS A 355 4.54 12.70 -15.14
CA HIS A 355 4.18 12.20 -16.45
C HIS A 355 3.65 10.76 -16.34
N ASN A 356 2.42 10.51 -16.82
CA ASN A 356 1.83 9.17 -16.85
C ASN A 356 2.03 8.55 -18.24
N PHE A 357 2.67 7.39 -18.30
CA PHE A 357 2.91 6.65 -19.54
C PHE A 357 1.87 5.54 -19.78
N ARG A 358 0.98 5.28 -18.81
CA ARG A 358 -0.04 4.22 -18.89
C ARG A 358 -1.32 4.68 -19.58
N TYR A 359 -1.72 5.92 -19.33
CA TYR A 359 -2.93 6.48 -19.90
C TYR A 359 -2.61 7.80 -20.56
N ASP A 360 -3.29 8.07 -21.66
CA ASP A 360 -3.33 9.40 -22.23
C ASP A 360 -3.91 10.38 -21.22
N LEU A 361 -3.38 11.60 -21.16
CA LEU A 361 -3.88 12.66 -20.27
C LEU A 361 -5.37 12.98 -20.51
N ASN A 362 -5.84 12.66 -21.71
CA ASN A 362 -7.23 12.85 -22.13
C ASN A 362 -8.11 11.62 -21.89
N SER A 363 -7.60 10.52 -21.34
CA SER A 363 -8.42 9.34 -21.03
C SER A 363 -9.38 9.61 -19.88
N GLY A 364 -10.54 8.97 -19.90
CA GLY A 364 -11.50 9.06 -18.82
C GLY A 364 -10.88 8.59 -17.52
N ILE A 365 -10.19 7.44 -17.54
CA ILE A 365 -9.59 6.85 -16.33
C ILE A 365 -8.64 7.83 -15.65
N HIS A 366 -7.81 8.53 -16.43
CA HIS A 366 -6.89 9.55 -15.91
C HIS A 366 -7.65 10.69 -15.24
N GLN A 367 -8.63 11.26 -15.93
CA GLN A 367 -9.46 12.36 -15.42
C GLN A 367 -10.23 11.95 -14.16
N LEU A 368 -10.81 10.76 -14.14
CA LEU A 368 -11.52 10.22 -12.99
C LEU A 368 -10.59 10.03 -11.79
N ALA A 369 -9.41 9.44 -12.00
CA ALA A 369 -8.43 9.22 -10.93
C ALA A 369 -7.95 10.54 -10.30
N ILE A 370 -7.69 11.57 -11.11
CA ILE A 370 -7.30 12.91 -10.64
C ILE A 370 -8.43 13.56 -9.84
N ASN A 371 -9.66 13.53 -10.37
CA ASN A 371 -10.78 14.17 -9.69
C ASN A 371 -11.12 13.46 -8.36
N ILE A 372 -10.99 12.13 -8.29
CA ILE A 372 -11.16 11.37 -7.04
C ILE A 372 -10.07 11.72 -6.03
N LYS A 373 -8.81 11.73 -6.48
CA LYS A 373 -7.67 12.16 -5.66
C LYS A 373 -7.90 13.54 -5.04
N ASN A 374 -8.37 14.51 -5.84
CA ASN A 374 -8.67 15.86 -5.37
C ASN A 374 -9.97 15.93 -4.55
N GLY A 375 -10.91 15.01 -4.78
CA GLY A 375 -12.23 14.99 -4.14
C GLY A 375 -13.24 15.88 -4.82
N ASN A 376 -13.05 16.15 -6.11
CA ASN A 376 -13.86 17.06 -6.92
C ASN A 376 -15.13 16.36 -7.42
N ILE A 377 -16.12 16.21 -6.54
CA ILE A 377 -17.36 15.46 -6.82
C ILE A 377 -18.10 16.01 -8.04
N ARG A 378 -18.21 17.35 -8.17
CA ARG A 378 -18.87 18.01 -9.31
C ARG A 378 -18.27 17.60 -10.65
N ASN A 379 -16.94 17.48 -10.73
CA ASN A 379 -16.29 17.05 -11.98
C ASN A 379 -16.50 15.56 -12.25
N ILE A 380 -16.54 14.74 -11.20
CA ILE A 380 -16.81 13.30 -11.33
C ILE A 380 -18.24 13.08 -11.84
N GLU A 381 -19.21 13.84 -11.33
CA GLU A 381 -20.59 13.84 -11.84
C GLU A 381 -20.65 14.21 -13.31
N LYS A 382 -19.95 15.27 -13.73
CA LYS A 382 -19.83 15.65 -15.15
C LYS A 382 -19.24 14.53 -16.01
N ILE A 383 -18.19 13.85 -15.53
CA ILE A 383 -17.58 12.71 -16.25
C ILE A 383 -18.63 11.61 -16.46
N PHE A 384 -19.39 11.24 -15.43
CA PHE A 384 -20.39 10.18 -15.56
C PHE A 384 -21.62 10.58 -16.39
N LEU A 385 -22.04 11.84 -16.32
CA LEU A 385 -23.20 12.35 -17.07
C LEU A 385 -22.89 12.53 -18.57
N SER A 386 -21.70 13.06 -18.88
CA SER A 386 -21.33 13.36 -20.26
C SER A 386 -21.23 12.12 -21.16
N LYS A 387 -20.96 10.93 -20.57
CA LYS A 387 -20.63 9.69 -21.30
C LYS A 387 -19.58 9.89 -22.42
N LYS A 388 -18.75 10.93 -22.31
CA LYS A 388 -17.75 11.31 -23.32
C LYS A 388 -16.64 10.25 -23.44
N TYR A 389 -16.46 9.44 -22.41
CA TYR A 389 -15.33 8.55 -22.23
C TYR A 389 -15.75 7.09 -22.40
N ASN A 390 -15.17 6.40 -23.38
CA ASN A 390 -15.47 4.99 -23.66
C ASN A 390 -14.78 4.02 -22.69
N ASP A 391 -13.79 4.52 -21.94
CA ASP A 391 -12.99 3.76 -20.97
C ASP A 391 -13.57 3.77 -19.54
N ILE A 392 -14.68 4.50 -19.30
CA ILE A 392 -15.39 4.54 -18.01
C ILE A 392 -16.87 4.24 -18.19
N GLU A 393 -17.39 3.35 -17.35
CA GLU A 393 -18.82 3.14 -17.17
C GLU A 393 -19.20 3.22 -15.70
N TYR A 394 -20.36 3.82 -15.41
CA TYR A 394 -20.92 3.89 -14.06
C TYR A 394 -22.36 3.36 -14.06
N PHE A 395 -22.63 2.35 -13.22
CA PHE A 395 -23.94 1.73 -13.05
C PHE A 395 -24.44 1.96 -11.62
N ASN A 396 -25.55 2.68 -11.50
CA ASN A 396 -26.18 2.99 -10.22
C ASN A 396 -26.99 1.79 -9.72
N ILE A 397 -26.59 1.17 -8.61
CA ILE A 397 -27.30 0.02 -8.03
C ILE A 397 -28.30 0.50 -6.99
N LEU A 398 -29.59 0.31 -7.30
CA LEU A 398 -30.71 0.76 -6.48
C LEU A 398 -31.63 -0.40 -6.04
N ASN A 399 -31.72 -1.46 -6.84
CA ASN A 399 -32.64 -2.56 -6.61
C ASN A 399 -32.02 -3.90 -7.03
N ILE A 400 -32.78 -4.98 -6.78
CA ILE A 400 -32.33 -6.35 -7.07
C ILE A 400 -32.15 -6.61 -8.58
N ASN A 401 -32.93 -5.96 -9.45
CA ASN A 401 -32.78 -6.09 -10.89
C ASN A 401 -31.44 -5.53 -11.38
N HIS A 402 -30.99 -4.40 -10.80
CA HIS A 402 -29.67 -3.85 -11.09
C HIS A 402 -28.55 -4.78 -10.59
N TYR A 403 -28.74 -5.39 -9.42
CA TYR A 403 -27.82 -6.39 -8.90
C TYR A 403 -27.70 -7.62 -9.83
N LYS A 404 -28.83 -8.16 -10.31
CA LYS A 404 -28.85 -9.27 -11.28
C LYS A 404 -28.15 -8.89 -12.59
N LYS A 405 -28.39 -7.68 -13.12
CA LYS A 405 -27.69 -7.16 -14.31
C LYS A 405 -26.18 -7.05 -14.09
N MET A 406 -25.75 -6.59 -12.92
CA MET A 406 -24.34 -6.56 -12.53
C MET A 406 -23.73 -7.96 -12.58
N ILE A 407 -24.36 -8.96 -11.95
CA ILE A 407 -23.88 -10.35 -11.99
C ILE A 407 -23.80 -10.87 -13.42
N SER A 408 -24.83 -10.67 -14.23
CA SER A 408 -24.83 -11.05 -15.67
C SER A 408 -23.64 -10.44 -16.43
N SER A 409 -23.28 -9.19 -16.12
CA SER A 409 -22.11 -8.54 -16.71
C SER A 409 -20.78 -9.23 -16.33
N PHE A 410 -20.67 -9.75 -15.11
CA PHE A 410 -19.48 -10.47 -14.65
C PHE A 410 -19.31 -11.79 -15.38
N ILE A 411 -20.42 -12.51 -15.56
CA ILE A 411 -20.44 -13.75 -16.34
C ILE A 411 -19.99 -13.49 -17.78
N LYS A 412 -20.54 -12.47 -18.44
CA LYS A 412 -20.08 -12.04 -19.78
C LYS A 412 -18.60 -11.64 -19.83
N GLY A 413 -18.06 -11.11 -18.73
CA GLY A 413 -16.63 -10.80 -18.60
C GLY A 413 -15.77 -12.07 -18.60
N TYR A 414 -16.16 -13.07 -17.80
CA TYR A 414 -15.41 -14.33 -17.66
C TYR A 414 -15.68 -15.36 -18.77
N THR A 415 -16.80 -15.28 -19.49
CA THR A 415 -17.09 -16.19 -20.62
C THR A 415 -16.00 -16.13 -21.69
N LYS A 416 -15.43 -14.96 -21.95
CA LYS A 416 -14.32 -14.80 -22.92
C LYS A 416 -13.08 -15.60 -22.51
N TYR A 417 -12.79 -15.65 -21.21
CA TYR A 417 -11.69 -16.43 -20.67
C TYR A 417 -11.98 -17.94 -20.77
N PHE A 418 -13.19 -18.38 -20.43
CA PHE A 418 -13.55 -19.80 -20.55
C PHE A 418 -13.68 -20.28 -22.00
N PHE A 419 -14.11 -19.41 -22.92
CA PHE A 419 -14.10 -19.70 -24.36
C PHE A 419 -12.66 -19.89 -24.86
N TYR A 420 -11.74 -19.01 -24.43
CA TYR A 420 -10.32 -19.17 -24.72
C TYR A 420 -9.77 -20.51 -24.17
N LEU A 421 -10.10 -20.86 -22.93
CA LEU A 421 -9.68 -22.12 -22.32
C LEU A 421 -10.19 -23.37 -23.05
N LYS A 422 -11.42 -23.34 -23.58
CA LYS A 422 -12.00 -24.48 -24.32
C LYS A 422 -11.32 -24.70 -25.67
N ASN A 423 -10.88 -23.62 -26.32
CA ASN A 423 -10.33 -23.67 -27.67
C ASN A 423 -8.80 -23.77 -27.73
N ASN A 424 -8.11 -23.67 -26.59
CA ASN A 424 -6.65 -23.69 -26.54
C ASN A 424 -6.15 -24.81 -25.63
N ASN A 425 -4.89 -25.20 -25.83
CA ASN A 425 -4.25 -26.17 -24.97
C ASN A 425 -4.14 -25.62 -23.54
N ILE A 426 -4.47 -26.46 -22.56
CA ILE A 426 -4.38 -26.19 -21.12
C ILE A 426 -2.97 -25.75 -20.70
N HIS A 427 -1.94 -26.17 -21.43
CA HIS A 427 -0.55 -25.79 -21.18
C HIS A 427 -0.18 -24.40 -21.68
N ASP A 428 -1.06 -23.71 -22.42
CA ASP A 428 -0.81 -22.39 -22.97
C ASP A 428 -0.41 -21.37 -21.87
N GLU A 429 0.73 -20.73 -22.07
CA GLU A 429 1.30 -19.71 -21.19
C GLU A 429 0.40 -18.46 -21.10
N ASN A 430 -0.41 -18.23 -22.13
CA ASN A 430 -1.27 -17.05 -22.22
C ASN A 430 -2.53 -17.14 -21.35
N ILE A 431 -2.89 -18.31 -20.81
CA ILE A 431 -4.12 -18.49 -20.03
C ILE A 431 -4.21 -17.50 -18.85
N LEU A 432 -3.11 -17.35 -18.10
CA LEU A 432 -3.03 -16.42 -16.98
C LEU A 432 -3.15 -14.95 -17.43
N TYR A 433 -2.58 -14.60 -18.58
CA TYR A 433 -2.74 -13.28 -19.20
C TYR A 433 -4.16 -13.04 -19.73
N LYS A 434 -4.83 -14.09 -20.21
CA LYS A 434 -6.23 -13.99 -20.65
C LYS A 434 -7.17 -13.80 -19.47
N PHE A 435 -6.92 -14.47 -18.35
CA PHE A 435 -7.65 -14.23 -17.10
C PHE A 435 -7.47 -12.80 -16.59
N SER A 436 -6.24 -12.26 -16.62
CA SER A 436 -5.97 -10.88 -16.16
C SER A 436 -6.59 -9.78 -17.04
N ASN A 437 -7.25 -10.13 -18.15
CA ASN A 437 -8.00 -9.17 -18.95
C ASN A 437 -9.27 -8.65 -18.26
N TYR A 438 -9.82 -9.37 -17.28
CA TYR A 438 -11.03 -8.96 -16.58
C TYR A 438 -10.99 -9.37 -15.11
N GLN A 439 -11.16 -8.42 -14.20
CA GLN A 439 -11.18 -8.68 -12.77
C GLN A 439 -12.32 -7.94 -12.07
N VAL A 440 -13.09 -8.66 -11.25
CA VAL A 440 -14.01 -8.04 -10.29
C VAL A 440 -13.25 -7.68 -9.02
N ILE A 441 -13.38 -6.44 -8.58
CA ILE A 441 -12.74 -5.89 -7.38
C ILE A 441 -13.82 -5.37 -6.44
N CYS A 442 -13.90 -5.92 -5.24
CA CYS A 442 -14.88 -5.55 -4.23
C CYS A 442 -14.23 -4.76 -3.09
N ALA A 443 -14.98 -3.81 -2.50
CA ALA A 443 -14.50 -3.08 -1.33
C ALA A 443 -14.50 -3.92 -0.04
N ILE A 444 -15.41 -4.89 0.08
CA ILE A 444 -15.61 -5.71 1.29
C ILE A 444 -15.53 -7.22 1.01
N LYS A 445 -15.32 -8.01 2.06
CA LYS A 445 -15.18 -9.48 1.97
C LYS A 445 -16.51 -10.22 2.15
N TYR A 446 -17.38 -9.70 3.00
CA TYR A 446 -18.64 -10.34 3.43
C TYR A 446 -19.86 -9.51 3.00
N GLY A 447 -21.05 -10.11 3.04
CA GLY A 447 -22.30 -9.48 2.60
C GLY A 447 -22.55 -9.66 1.11
N LEU A 448 -23.70 -9.14 0.63
CA LEU A 448 -24.17 -9.32 -0.74
C LEU A 448 -23.15 -8.87 -1.80
N PHE A 449 -22.49 -7.74 -1.55
CA PHE A 449 -21.49 -7.14 -2.43
C PHE A 449 -20.04 -7.53 -2.07
N GLY A 450 -19.88 -8.52 -1.18
CA GLY A 450 -18.59 -8.98 -0.72
C GLY A 450 -17.99 -10.06 -1.62
N THR A 451 -16.66 -10.17 -1.61
CA THR A 451 -15.95 -11.17 -2.45
C THR A 451 -16.44 -12.60 -2.21
N LYS A 452 -16.77 -13.00 -0.97
CA LYS A 452 -17.26 -14.36 -0.71
C LYS A 452 -18.57 -14.67 -1.45
N ASN A 453 -19.54 -13.75 -1.36
CA ASN A 453 -20.84 -13.93 -2.00
C ASN A 453 -20.73 -13.82 -3.52
N ILE A 454 -19.98 -12.83 -4.02
CA ILE A 454 -19.82 -12.63 -5.47
C ILE A 454 -19.09 -13.82 -6.11
N ASN A 455 -18.03 -14.35 -5.48
CA ASN A 455 -17.37 -15.57 -5.99
C ASN A 455 -18.32 -16.75 -6.05
N PHE A 456 -19.09 -16.98 -4.98
CA PHE A 456 -20.07 -18.05 -4.92
C PHE A 456 -21.11 -17.93 -6.05
N ILE A 457 -21.71 -16.75 -6.22
CA ILE A 457 -22.72 -16.50 -7.26
C ILE A 457 -22.13 -16.65 -8.66
N ILE A 458 -20.92 -16.12 -8.92
CA ILE A 458 -20.27 -16.27 -10.22
C ILE A 458 -20.08 -17.76 -10.55
N GLU A 459 -19.58 -18.55 -9.59
CA GLU A 459 -19.38 -19.98 -9.78
C GLU A 459 -20.70 -20.71 -10.07
N GLN A 460 -21.78 -20.41 -9.33
CA GLN A 460 -23.12 -20.97 -9.57
C GLN A 460 -23.68 -20.62 -10.95
N GLU A 461 -23.59 -19.36 -11.35
CA GLU A 461 -24.07 -18.91 -12.66
C GLU A 461 -23.25 -19.51 -13.81
N LEU A 462 -21.94 -19.70 -13.65
CA LEU A 462 -21.12 -20.39 -14.65
C LEU A 462 -21.51 -21.87 -14.81
N LEU A 463 -21.93 -22.53 -13.73
CA LEU A 463 -22.44 -23.91 -13.76
C LEU A 463 -23.81 -23.99 -14.45
N ASN A 464 -24.75 -23.12 -14.04
CA ASN A 464 -26.11 -23.10 -14.59
C ASN A 464 -26.09 -22.84 -16.10
N ASN A 465 -25.21 -21.95 -16.56
CA ASN A 465 -25.01 -21.65 -17.98
C ASN A 465 -24.14 -22.69 -18.73
N LYS A 466 -23.78 -23.81 -18.09
CA LYS A 466 -22.94 -24.90 -18.64
C LYS A 466 -21.59 -24.41 -19.21
N ILE A 467 -21.08 -23.29 -18.70
CA ILE A 467 -19.78 -22.74 -19.11
C ILE A 467 -18.66 -23.58 -18.50
N ILE A 468 -18.82 -23.96 -17.24
CA ILE A 468 -17.93 -24.89 -16.51
C ILE A 468 -18.66 -26.19 -16.18
N LYS A 469 -17.89 -27.25 -15.93
CA LYS A 469 -18.39 -28.56 -15.48
C LYS A 469 -17.71 -28.91 -14.16
N MET A 470 -18.48 -29.12 -13.10
CA MET A 470 -17.96 -29.59 -11.81
C MET A 470 -17.90 -31.11 -11.76
N ASN A 471 -16.81 -31.64 -11.23
CA ASN A 471 -16.69 -33.06 -10.96
C ASN A 471 -17.15 -33.32 -9.52
N LEU A 472 -18.34 -33.93 -9.34
CA LEU A 472 -18.96 -34.16 -8.03
C LEU A 472 -18.10 -35.04 -7.12
N LYS A 473 -17.18 -35.84 -7.67
CA LYS A 473 -16.28 -36.72 -6.90
C LYS A 473 -15.07 -36.01 -6.28
N ASN A 474 -14.64 -34.84 -6.79
CA ASN A 474 -13.37 -34.21 -6.42
C ASN A 474 -13.55 -32.79 -5.83
N ASN A 475 -14.12 -32.70 -4.63
CA ASN A 475 -14.01 -31.52 -3.73
C ASN A 475 -14.12 -30.15 -4.42
N SER A 476 -15.15 -29.92 -5.25
CA SER A 476 -15.46 -28.62 -5.89
C SER A 476 -14.45 -28.05 -6.89
N TRP A 477 -13.53 -28.87 -7.42
CA TRP A 477 -12.55 -28.45 -8.42
C TRP A 477 -13.03 -28.64 -9.86
N TYR A 478 -12.64 -27.69 -10.73
CA TYR A 478 -12.88 -27.74 -12.17
C TYR A 478 -11.79 -26.97 -12.92
N ILE A 479 -11.65 -27.29 -14.21
CA ILE A 479 -10.67 -26.67 -15.11
C ILE A 479 -10.99 -25.18 -15.27
N GLY A 480 -9.97 -24.33 -15.10
CA GLY A 480 -10.07 -22.89 -15.25
C GLY A 480 -10.46 -22.13 -13.98
N LYS A 481 -10.74 -22.83 -12.86
CA LYS A 481 -11.05 -22.19 -11.56
C LYS A 481 -9.89 -21.28 -11.13
N PRO A 482 -10.13 -19.98 -10.89
CA PRO A 482 -9.10 -19.08 -10.41
C PRO A 482 -9.07 -19.07 -8.87
N ILE A 483 -7.88 -19.22 -8.31
CA ILE A 483 -7.65 -19.08 -6.87
C ILE A 483 -6.65 -17.96 -6.59
N ILE A 484 -6.64 -17.46 -5.36
CA ILE A 484 -5.66 -16.53 -4.83
C ILE A 484 -5.08 -17.09 -3.54
N ILE A 485 -3.75 -17.15 -3.46
CA ILE A 485 -3.05 -17.58 -2.25
C ILE A 485 -3.23 -16.54 -1.15
N THR A 486 -3.42 -16.99 0.08
CA THR A 486 -3.65 -16.11 1.26
C THR A 486 -2.52 -16.15 2.28
N LYS A 487 -1.61 -17.12 2.16
CA LYS A 487 -0.42 -17.26 3.02
C LYS A 487 0.78 -17.63 2.15
N ASN A 488 1.92 -16.97 2.40
CA ASN A 488 3.15 -17.28 1.69
C ASN A 488 3.59 -18.73 1.97
N ASP A 489 4.05 -19.41 0.92
CA ASP A 489 4.75 -20.69 1.00
C ASP A 489 6.07 -20.60 0.22
N HIS A 490 7.17 -20.66 0.95
CA HIS A 490 8.51 -20.48 0.39
C HIS A 490 9.05 -21.73 -0.30
N LEU A 491 8.57 -22.92 0.07
CA LEU A 491 9.00 -24.17 -0.57
C LEU A 491 8.42 -24.26 -1.98
N LEU A 492 7.14 -23.91 -2.10
CA LEU A 492 6.41 -23.93 -3.37
C LEU A 492 6.59 -22.66 -4.20
N ASN A 493 7.32 -21.64 -3.70
CA ASN A 493 7.48 -20.33 -4.34
C ASN A 493 6.15 -19.68 -4.74
N VAL A 494 5.14 -19.77 -3.88
CA VAL A 494 3.84 -19.09 -4.05
C VAL A 494 3.60 -18.12 -2.89
N PHE A 495 3.12 -16.92 -3.20
CA PHE A 495 3.02 -15.83 -2.23
C PHE A 495 1.58 -15.35 -2.09
N ASN A 496 1.25 -14.80 -0.92
CA ASN A 496 -0.03 -14.18 -0.64
C ASN A 496 -0.34 -13.12 -1.70
N GLY A 497 -1.51 -13.26 -2.32
CA GLY A 497 -1.95 -12.45 -3.44
C GLY A 497 -1.76 -13.12 -4.80
N ASP A 498 -0.91 -14.14 -4.95
CA ASP A 498 -0.68 -14.82 -6.22
C ASP A 498 -1.94 -15.51 -6.72
N ILE A 499 -2.26 -15.24 -7.99
CA ILE A 499 -3.41 -15.84 -8.66
C ILE A 499 -2.92 -17.07 -9.41
N GLY A 500 -3.56 -18.20 -9.13
CA GLY A 500 -3.34 -19.46 -9.81
C GLY A 500 -4.59 -19.90 -10.57
N ILE A 501 -4.40 -20.62 -11.67
CA ILE A 501 -5.48 -21.19 -12.47
C ILE A 501 -5.40 -22.71 -12.41
N THR A 502 -6.50 -23.34 -12.05
CA THR A 502 -6.62 -24.79 -11.99
C THR A 502 -6.65 -25.39 -13.39
N PHE A 503 -5.95 -26.50 -13.56
CA PHE A 503 -6.05 -27.36 -14.72
C PHE A 503 -6.01 -28.84 -14.33
N PHE A 504 -6.43 -29.72 -15.24
CA PHE A 504 -6.36 -31.16 -15.04
C PHE A 504 -5.20 -31.72 -15.86
N ASP A 505 -4.26 -32.38 -15.19
CA ASP A 505 -3.17 -33.09 -15.85
C ASP A 505 -3.64 -34.48 -16.24
N ILE A 506 -3.68 -34.75 -17.54
CA ILE A 506 -4.17 -36.01 -18.10
C ILE A 506 -3.22 -37.16 -17.78
N LYS A 507 -1.90 -36.89 -17.68
CA LYS A 507 -0.88 -37.92 -17.42
C LYS A 507 -0.98 -38.42 -15.99
N ASP A 508 -1.06 -37.49 -15.03
CA ASP A 508 -1.11 -37.81 -13.60
C ASP A 508 -2.54 -38.07 -13.09
N LYS A 509 -3.56 -37.86 -13.94
CA LYS A 509 -4.99 -37.89 -13.60
C LYS A 509 -5.33 -37.05 -12.36
N LYS A 510 -4.62 -35.94 -12.14
CA LYS A 510 -4.75 -35.06 -10.97
C LYS A 510 -4.94 -33.61 -11.38
N PHE A 511 -5.65 -32.87 -10.55
CA PHE A 511 -5.72 -31.42 -10.70
C PHE A 511 -4.42 -30.76 -10.20
N LYS A 512 -3.99 -29.75 -10.93
CA LYS A 512 -2.82 -28.90 -10.62
C LYS A 512 -3.20 -27.43 -10.79
N ILE A 513 -2.39 -26.54 -10.24
CA ILE A 513 -2.57 -25.10 -10.33
C ILE A 513 -1.33 -24.48 -10.94
N LYS A 514 -1.57 -23.63 -11.94
CA LYS A 514 -0.54 -22.88 -12.64
C LYS A 514 -0.50 -21.45 -12.11
N PHE A 515 0.66 -21.02 -11.61
CA PHE A 515 0.92 -19.66 -11.16
C PHE A 515 1.83 -18.90 -12.14
N PHE A 516 1.77 -17.57 -12.09
CA PHE A 516 2.77 -16.73 -12.77
C PHE A 516 4.15 -17.00 -12.18
N SER A 517 5.16 -17.14 -13.05
CA SER A 517 6.54 -17.42 -12.66
C SER A 517 7.53 -16.58 -13.47
N PHE A 518 8.73 -16.40 -12.93
CA PHE A 518 9.77 -15.49 -13.41
C PHE A 518 10.50 -15.95 -14.68
N ASN A 519 10.60 -17.26 -14.94
CA ASN A 519 11.54 -17.82 -15.91
C ASN A 519 10.86 -18.43 -17.15
N ASN A 520 9.61 -18.07 -17.46
CA ASN A 520 8.71 -18.81 -18.36
C ASN A 520 8.49 -20.30 -17.98
N LYS A 521 9.25 -20.85 -17.02
CA LYS A 521 8.93 -22.09 -16.32
C LYS A 521 7.71 -21.84 -15.42
N GLN A 522 6.56 -22.29 -15.90
CA GLN A 522 5.29 -22.27 -15.19
C GLN A 522 5.48 -22.87 -13.80
N ASN A 523 5.14 -22.13 -12.74
CA ASN A 523 5.15 -22.70 -11.39
C ASN A 523 3.86 -23.51 -11.22
N ILE A 524 3.99 -24.83 -11.22
CA ILE A 524 2.87 -25.77 -11.20
C ILE A 524 2.87 -26.48 -9.85
N VAL A 525 1.73 -26.42 -9.15
CA VAL A 525 1.57 -26.98 -7.81
C VAL A 525 0.39 -27.95 -7.79
N LEU A 526 0.56 -29.11 -7.17
CA LEU A 526 -0.53 -30.06 -6.91
C LEU A 526 -1.54 -29.48 -5.92
N ILE A 527 -2.83 -29.75 -6.12
CA ILE A 527 -3.88 -29.18 -5.26
C ILE A 527 -3.70 -29.56 -3.79
N ASP A 528 -3.30 -30.79 -3.53
CA ASP A 528 -3.12 -31.32 -2.17
C ASP A 528 -1.99 -30.60 -1.40
N ASN A 529 -1.07 -29.94 -2.12
CA ASN A 529 0.05 -29.20 -1.54
C ASN A 529 -0.24 -27.70 -1.40
N LEU A 530 -1.42 -27.22 -1.82
CA LEU A 530 -1.68 -25.79 -1.80
C LEU A 530 -1.73 -25.24 -0.37
N PRO A 531 -1.04 -24.11 -0.10
CA PRO A 531 -1.26 -23.37 1.13
C PRO A 531 -2.67 -22.76 1.12
N SER A 532 -3.05 -22.09 2.20
CA SER A 532 -4.38 -21.48 2.32
C SER A 532 -4.72 -20.57 1.15
N TYR A 533 -5.88 -20.77 0.52
CA TYR A 533 -6.32 -20.07 -0.68
C TYR A 533 -7.78 -19.62 -0.59
N GLU A 534 -8.18 -18.71 -1.47
CA GLU A 534 -9.57 -18.29 -1.71
C GLU A 534 -9.86 -18.29 -3.22
N ILE A 535 -11.14 -18.32 -3.62
CA ILE A 535 -11.55 -18.15 -5.03
C ILE A 535 -11.29 -16.70 -5.48
N ALA A 536 -10.89 -16.50 -6.74
CA ALA A 536 -10.36 -15.23 -7.23
C ALA A 536 -11.10 -14.59 -8.43
N TYR A 537 -12.36 -14.98 -8.72
CA TYR A 537 -13.17 -14.18 -9.67
C TYR A 537 -13.39 -12.76 -9.13
N ALA A 538 -13.68 -12.65 -7.84
CA ALA A 538 -13.75 -11.39 -7.11
C ALA A 538 -12.68 -11.34 -6.03
N ILE A 539 -11.86 -10.29 -6.05
CA ILE A 539 -10.84 -10.02 -5.04
C ILE A 539 -11.10 -8.69 -4.34
N THR A 540 -10.55 -8.51 -3.14
CA THR A 540 -10.68 -7.22 -2.45
C THR A 540 -9.72 -6.18 -3.05
N VAL A 541 -10.02 -4.89 -2.87
CA VAL A 541 -9.09 -3.81 -3.27
C VAL A 541 -7.69 -4.03 -2.68
N HIS A 542 -7.58 -4.41 -1.40
CA HIS A 542 -6.30 -4.74 -0.76
C HIS A 542 -5.54 -5.86 -1.51
N LYS A 543 -6.21 -6.97 -1.85
CA LYS A 543 -5.58 -8.09 -2.56
C LYS A 543 -5.22 -7.76 -4.02
N SER A 544 -5.76 -6.68 -4.57
CA SER A 544 -5.44 -6.19 -5.92
C SER A 544 -4.19 -5.30 -5.96
N GLN A 545 -3.64 -4.88 -4.81
CA GLN A 545 -2.44 -4.04 -4.76
C GLN A 545 -1.24 -4.74 -5.43
N GLY A 546 -0.42 -3.99 -6.15
CA GLY A 546 0.67 -4.54 -6.98
C GLY A 546 0.21 -5.33 -8.21
N SER A 547 -1.10 -5.54 -8.42
CA SER A 547 -1.69 -6.17 -9.62
C SER A 547 -2.28 -5.13 -10.56
N GLU A 548 -2.44 -5.50 -11.83
CA GLU A 548 -3.06 -4.68 -12.87
C GLU A 548 -3.84 -5.59 -13.82
N PHE A 549 -4.96 -5.08 -14.31
CA PHE A 549 -5.90 -5.82 -15.14
C PHE A 549 -6.31 -4.97 -16.33
N LYS A 550 -6.60 -5.59 -17.48
CA LYS A 550 -7.00 -4.83 -18.67
C LYS A 550 -8.33 -4.10 -18.43
N ASN A 551 -9.31 -4.82 -17.88
CA ASN A 551 -10.62 -4.30 -17.53
C ASN A 551 -10.92 -4.61 -16.05
N VAL A 552 -11.50 -3.66 -15.34
CA VAL A 552 -11.87 -3.81 -13.92
C VAL A 552 -13.35 -3.51 -13.72
N ALA A 553 -14.03 -4.37 -12.98
CA ALA A 553 -15.36 -4.10 -12.43
C ALA A 553 -15.23 -3.80 -10.92
N LEU A 554 -15.40 -2.53 -10.53
CA LEU A 554 -15.35 -2.11 -9.13
C LEU A 554 -16.74 -2.20 -8.50
N VAL A 555 -16.86 -2.93 -7.40
CA VAL A 555 -18.10 -3.13 -6.66
C VAL A 555 -18.01 -2.49 -5.28
N LEU A 556 -18.92 -1.55 -5.01
CA LEU A 556 -19.13 -0.97 -3.69
C LEU A 556 -20.40 -1.54 -3.06
N PRO A 557 -20.45 -1.63 -1.71
CA PRO A 557 -21.61 -2.15 -1.01
C PRO A 557 -22.82 -1.21 -1.05
N ASP A 558 -23.95 -1.73 -0.59
CA ASP A 558 -25.24 -1.06 -0.40
C ASP A 558 -25.32 -0.18 0.86
N LYS A 559 -24.33 -0.26 1.75
CA LYS A 559 -24.22 0.57 2.95
C LYS A 559 -22.85 1.22 3.05
N PHE A 560 -22.80 2.39 3.67
CA PHE A 560 -21.52 3.05 3.95
C PHE A 560 -20.81 2.34 5.11
N TYR A 561 -19.59 1.86 4.85
CA TYR A 561 -18.69 1.30 5.86
C TYR A 561 -17.46 2.19 6.00
N SER A 562 -16.87 2.24 7.20
CA SER A 562 -15.68 3.06 7.48
C SER A 562 -14.46 2.71 6.60
N ILE A 563 -14.41 1.49 6.05
CA ILE A 563 -13.38 1.08 5.09
C ILE A 563 -13.48 1.83 3.76
N LEU A 564 -14.65 2.35 3.41
CA LEU A 564 -14.89 3.10 2.19
C LEU A 564 -14.29 4.50 2.30
N THR A 565 -13.18 4.66 1.59
CA THR A 565 -12.37 5.87 1.60
C THR A 565 -11.96 6.23 0.18
N ARG A 566 -11.57 7.49 0.00
CA ARG A 566 -11.05 8.00 -1.26
C ARG A 566 -9.85 7.20 -1.74
N GLU A 567 -8.92 6.87 -0.84
CA GLU A 567 -7.74 6.06 -1.15
C GLU A 567 -8.11 4.66 -1.63
N LEU A 568 -9.14 4.03 -1.06
CA LEU A 568 -9.64 2.72 -1.51
C LEU A 568 -10.17 2.79 -2.94
N ILE A 569 -11.01 3.78 -3.25
CA ILE A 569 -11.57 3.96 -4.60
C ILE A 569 -10.46 4.29 -5.60
N TYR A 570 -9.57 5.22 -5.27
CA TYR A 570 -8.45 5.58 -6.12
C TYR A 570 -7.54 4.38 -6.41
N THR A 571 -7.26 3.55 -5.41
CA THR A 571 -6.46 2.33 -5.58
C THR A 571 -7.14 1.37 -6.55
N ALA A 572 -8.45 1.14 -6.40
CA ALA A 572 -9.22 0.27 -7.27
C ALA A 572 -9.23 0.76 -8.73
N ILE A 573 -9.44 2.07 -8.95
CA ILE A 573 -9.48 2.65 -10.29
C ILE A 573 -8.13 2.54 -10.99
N THR A 574 -7.04 2.76 -10.26
CA THR A 574 -5.70 2.66 -10.85
C THR A 574 -5.23 1.22 -11.11
N ARG A 575 -6.06 0.19 -10.81
CA ARG A 575 -5.78 -1.20 -11.19
C ARG A 575 -6.11 -1.51 -12.65
N THR A 576 -6.98 -0.72 -13.30
CA THR A 576 -7.33 -0.96 -14.71
C THR A 576 -6.29 -0.41 -15.67
N GLN A 577 -6.06 -1.05 -16.81
CA GLN A 577 -5.19 -0.53 -17.86
C GLN A 577 -5.99 0.07 -19.03
N LYS A 578 -7.20 -0.42 -19.31
CA LYS A 578 -8.00 0.01 -20.48
C LYS A 578 -9.41 0.46 -20.16
N LYS A 579 -10.15 -0.25 -19.31
CA LYS A 579 -11.56 0.08 -19.03
C LYS A 579 -11.93 -0.16 -17.58
N ILE A 580 -12.72 0.72 -17.00
CA ILE A 580 -13.32 0.51 -15.68
C ILE A 580 -14.84 0.64 -15.72
N THR A 581 -15.50 -0.31 -15.07
CA THR A 581 -16.93 -0.28 -14.84
C THR A 581 -17.17 -0.21 -13.33
N ILE A 582 -17.91 0.79 -12.85
CA ILE A 582 -18.16 1.04 -11.44
C ILE A 582 -19.62 0.70 -11.12
N TYR A 583 -19.81 -0.17 -10.13
CA TYR A 583 -21.08 -0.66 -9.63
C TYR A 583 -21.29 -0.17 -8.20
N SER A 584 -22.15 0.82 -8.01
CA SER A 584 -22.37 1.44 -6.69
C SER A 584 -23.67 2.23 -6.64
N ASN A 585 -24.19 2.46 -5.44
CA ASN A 585 -25.14 3.54 -5.21
C ASN A 585 -24.42 4.91 -5.25
N LYS A 586 -24.96 5.90 -5.96
CA LYS A 586 -24.38 7.26 -6.08
C LYS A 586 -24.01 7.88 -4.73
N ASN A 587 -24.89 7.79 -3.73
CA ASN A 587 -24.68 8.40 -2.43
C ASN A 587 -23.47 7.80 -1.73
N ILE A 588 -23.35 6.46 -1.78
CA ILE A 588 -22.23 5.73 -1.17
C ILE A 588 -20.93 6.06 -1.88
N PHE A 589 -20.93 6.08 -3.21
CA PHE A 589 -19.75 6.43 -4.00
C PHE A 589 -19.22 7.83 -3.63
N TYR A 590 -20.09 8.85 -3.60
CA TYR A 590 -19.67 10.21 -3.26
C TYR A 590 -19.29 10.38 -1.79
N GLN A 591 -20.00 9.73 -0.87
CA GLN A 591 -19.64 9.71 0.55
C GLN A 591 -18.24 9.10 0.75
N SER A 592 -17.93 8.04 0.01
CA SER A 592 -16.62 7.38 0.03
C SER A 592 -15.50 8.30 -0.48
N ILE A 593 -15.77 9.14 -1.49
CA ILE A 593 -14.81 10.14 -1.99
C ILE A 593 -14.59 11.28 -0.97
N LYS A 594 -15.62 11.66 -0.21
CA LYS A 594 -15.48 12.66 0.88
C LYS A 594 -14.65 12.11 2.04
N SER A 595 -14.82 10.82 2.37
CA SER A 595 -14.08 10.12 3.40
C SER A 595 -12.59 9.97 3.02
N LYS A 596 -11.70 10.45 3.89
CA LYS A 596 -10.23 10.31 3.73
C LYS A 596 -9.69 9.52 4.91
N ILE A 597 -8.66 8.70 4.65
CA ILE A 597 -7.91 8.07 5.73
C ILE A 597 -7.13 9.16 6.50
N GLN A 598 -7.51 9.34 7.75
CA GLN A 598 -6.78 10.16 8.73
C GLN A 598 -6.18 9.22 9.77
N ARG A 599 -4.85 9.19 9.84
CA ARG A 599 -4.08 8.49 10.87
C ARG A 599 -3.23 9.53 11.59
N PHE A 600 -3.36 9.62 12.90
CA PHE A 600 -2.60 10.56 13.72
C PHE A 600 -1.17 10.06 13.91
N SER A 601 -0.21 10.94 13.66
CA SER A 601 1.23 10.78 13.89
C SER A 601 1.83 12.13 14.28
N ASN A 602 2.91 12.13 15.05
CA ASN A 602 3.65 13.35 15.39
C ASN A 602 4.93 13.50 14.58
N LEU A 603 5.24 12.53 13.70
CA LEU A 603 6.34 12.60 12.74
C LEU A 603 6.38 13.95 12.00
N LYS A 604 5.24 14.43 11.46
CA LYS A 604 5.21 15.73 10.74
C LYS A 604 5.64 16.91 11.62
N ASN A 605 5.19 16.94 12.87
CA ASN A 605 5.52 18.01 13.80
C ASN A 605 6.98 17.92 14.24
N LYS A 606 7.49 16.70 14.52
CA LYS A 606 8.91 16.46 14.82
C LYS A 606 9.79 17.00 13.69
N ILE A 607 9.42 16.73 12.44
CA ILE A 607 10.13 17.22 11.26
C ILE A 607 10.05 18.74 11.12
N ASN A 608 8.87 19.34 11.35
CA ASN A 608 8.71 20.79 11.30
C ASN A 608 9.52 21.54 12.38
N ASN A 609 9.71 20.92 13.54
CA ASN A 609 10.44 21.52 14.67
C ASN A 609 11.95 21.28 14.60
N TYR A 610 12.40 20.37 13.72
CA TYR A 610 13.81 20.08 13.48
C TYR A 610 14.32 21.00 12.37
N ASN A 611 14.59 22.26 12.74
CA ASN A 611 15.24 23.24 11.87
C ASN A 611 16.72 23.33 12.21
#